data_AF-A0A0X8K9Y4-F1
#
_entry.id   AF-A0A0X8K9Y4-F1
#
_cell.length_a   1.000
_cell.length_b   1.000
_cell.length_c   1.000
_cell.angle_alpha   90.00
_cell.angle_beta   90.00
_cell.angle_gamma   90.00
#
_symmetry.space_group_name_H-M   'P 1'
#
loop_
_entity.id
_entity.type
_entity.pdbx_description
1 polymer ?
#
loop_
_entity_poly.entity_id
_entity_poly.type
_entity_poly.pdbx_seq_one_letter_code
_entity_poly.pdbx_strand_id
1 'polypeptide(L)'
;MQKRWGAVLAACAVLFMGVRSADAAEAIPKNIYEWVQSTARQGYYFNKEYIQYAADAHGYIDLTKILVPTLRVYDNIQIQDVVSKRRWRMLPLEGYGDLSGAAEYLLIDLRAGTVRVTAHEDLDSAWGTISREENAKEFTLASLSDKDVEKKFFNAIISYAAAHQEELIHRSKGILSDADRKILAEQQAKAAKEQKKTAKHP
;
A
#
# COMPACT_ATOMS: atom_id res chain seq x y z
N MET A 1 4.77 -12.26 46.05
CA MET A 1 4.66 -11.13 45.11
C MET A 1 5.42 -11.49 43.83
N GLN A 2 4.74 -11.43 42.69
CA GLN A 2 5.20 -11.18 41.30
C GLN A 2 4.51 -12.13 40.31
N LYS A 3 3.46 -11.57 39.70
CA LYS A 3 2.80 -12.07 38.49
C LYS A 3 3.71 -11.76 37.30
N ARG A 4 3.92 -12.72 36.39
CA ARG A 4 4.32 -12.44 35.01
C ARG A 4 3.48 -13.32 34.09
N TRP A 5 2.49 -12.68 33.47
CA TRP A 5 1.81 -13.17 32.29
C TRP A 5 2.79 -13.02 31.12
N GLY A 6 2.94 -14.06 30.30
CA GLY A 6 3.82 -13.99 29.14
C GLY A 6 3.54 -15.14 28.17
N ALA A 7 3.28 -14.75 26.91
CA ALA A 7 3.29 -15.56 25.70
C ALA A 7 2.12 -16.54 25.48
N VAL A 8 1.03 -16.02 24.90
CA VAL A 8 0.18 -16.78 23.98
C VAL A 8 0.48 -16.27 22.57
N LEU A 9 0.51 -17.20 21.60
CA LEU A 9 0.78 -17.06 20.15
C LEU A 9 2.20 -17.37 19.69
N ALA A 10 2.57 -18.65 19.81
CA ALA A 10 3.49 -19.32 18.90
C ALA A 10 2.73 -20.45 18.18
N ALA A 11 2.16 -20.14 17.02
CA ALA A 11 1.65 -21.06 15.99
C ALA A 11 1.37 -20.14 14.78
N CYS A 12 2.02 -20.26 13.61
CA CYS A 12 2.25 -21.46 12.83
C CYS A 12 3.61 -21.39 12.16
N ALA A 13 4.49 -22.35 12.48
CA ALA A 13 5.62 -22.70 11.65
C ALA A 13 5.42 -24.16 11.23
N VAL A 14 5.93 -24.47 10.03
CA VAL A 14 6.06 -25.77 9.37
C VAL A 14 4.95 -26.13 8.38
N LEU A 15 5.39 -26.23 7.11
CA LEU A 15 4.92 -26.96 5.91
C LEU A 15 5.07 -25.97 4.74
N PHE A 16 6.17 -25.90 3.98
CA PHE A 16 6.75 -26.94 3.16
C PHE A 16 8.27 -26.73 2.97
N MET A 17 9.08 -27.74 3.30
CA MET A 17 10.38 -27.91 2.65
C MET A 17 10.14 -28.75 1.39
N GLY A 18 10.22 -28.12 0.23
CA GLY A 18 10.13 -28.74 -1.08
C GLY A 18 11.07 -28.04 -2.05
N VAL A 19 12.05 -28.82 -2.56
CA VAL A 19 12.98 -28.59 -3.68
C VAL A 19 12.75 -27.29 -4.47
N ARG A 20 13.69 -26.34 -4.37
CA ARG A 20 13.73 -25.14 -5.22
C ARG A 20 14.24 -25.52 -6.61
N SER A 21 13.36 -25.51 -7.60
CA SER A 21 13.76 -25.34 -8.99
C SER A 21 14.18 -23.88 -9.20
N ALA A 22 15.38 -23.68 -9.74
CA ALA A 22 15.90 -22.40 -10.16
C ALA A 22 15.20 -21.95 -11.45
N ASP A 23 13.95 -21.49 -11.34
CA ASP A 23 13.24 -20.67 -12.33
C ASP A 23 11.83 -20.35 -11.81
N ALA A 24 11.72 -19.24 -11.06
CA ALA A 24 10.52 -18.42 -10.91
C ALA A 24 10.79 -17.42 -9.79
N ALA A 25 11.10 -16.17 -10.13
CA ALA A 25 10.67 -15.07 -9.25
C ALA A 25 9.17 -15.29 -9.04
N GLU A 26 8.73 -15.49 -7.80
CA GLU A 26 7.32 -15.75 -7.50
C GLU A 26 6.48 -14.63 -8.14
N ALA A 27 5.63 -15.01 -9.08
CA ALA A 27 4.80 -14.04 -9.79
C ALA A 27 3.93 -13.33 -8.75
N ILE A 28 4.12 -12.02 -8.59
CA ILE A 28 3.36 -11.20 -7.64
C ILE A 28 1.87 -11.55 -7.77
N PRO A 29 1.20 -12.05 -6.71
CA PRO A 29 -0.15 -12.57 -6.81
C PRO A 29 -1.13 -11.49 -7.29
N LYS A 30 -1.61 -11.63 -8.53
CA LYS A 30 -2.50 -10.63 -9.18
C LYS A 30 -3.85 -10.45 -8.50
N ASN A 31 -4.28 -11.43 -7.70
CA ASN A 31 -5.48 -11.33 -6.89
C ASN A 31 -5.27 -10.41 -5.66
N ILE A 32 -4.04 -10.32 -5.15
CA ILE A 32 -3.71 -9.52 -3.95
C ILE A 32 -3.18 -8.14 -4.34
N TYR A 33 -2.36 -8.07 -5.37
CA TYR A 33 -1.68 -6.86 -5.79
C TYR A 33 -2.20 -6.35 -7.14
N GLU A 34 -2.38 -5.04 -7.20
CA GLU A 34 -2.65 -4.31 -8.43
C GLU A 34 -1.35 -3.72 -8.97
N TRP A 35 -1.00 -4.05 -10.21
CA TRP A 35 0.14 -3.45 -10.90
C TRP A 35 -0.26 -2.08 -11.45
N VAL A 36 0.60 -1.08 -11.27
CA VAL A 36 0.33 0.27 -11.77
C VAL A 36 1.26 0.64 -12.92
N GLN A 37 2.56 0.47 -12.73
CA GLN A 37 3.58 0.89 -13.70
C GLN A 37 4.92 0.22 -13.40
N SER A 38 5.84 0.36 -14.33
CA SER A 38 7.25 0.02 -14.15
C SER A 38 8.15 1.16 -14.64
N THR A 39 9.24 1.41 -13.93
CA THR A 39 10.39 2.16 -14.46
C THR A 39 11.43 1.17 -14.99
N ALA A 40 12.57 1.69 -15.48
CA ALA A 40 13.70 0.84 -15.86
C ALA A 40 14.31 0.05 -14.67
N ARG A 41 13.98 0.42 -13.42
CA ARG A 41 14.60 -0.08 -12.20
C ARG A 41 13.65 -0.76 -11.23
N GLN A 42 12.36 -0.45 -11.33
CA GLN A 42 11.39 -0.82 -10.32
C GLN A 42 10.01 -1.12 -10.91
N GLY A 43 9.34 -2.16 -10.41
CA GLY A 43 7.91 -2.39 -10.62
C GLY A 43 7.09 -1.87 -9.44
N TYR A 44 5.98 -1.19 -9.70
CA TYR A 44 5.14 -0.56 -8.69
C TYR A 44 3.79 -1.26 -8.57
N TYR A 45 3.48 -1.71 -7.36
CA TYR A 45 2.25 -2.40 -7.03
C TYR A 45 1.65 -1.85 -5.74
N PHE A 46 0.34 -1.91 -5.59
CA PHE A 46 -0.31 -1.72 -4.30
C PHE A 46 -1.19 -2.92 -3.95
N ASN A 47 -1.34 -3.18 -2.65
CA ASN A 47 -2.14 -4.29 -2.18
C ASN A 47 -3.62 -3.88 -2.19
N LYS A 48 -4.40 -4.47 -3.09
CA LYS A 48 -5.82 -4.17 -3.24
C LYS A 48 -6.72 -4.89 -2.26
N GLU A 49 -6.25 -5.95 -1.60
CA GLU A 49 -7.01 -6.62 -0.52
C GLU A 49 -6.92 -5.83 0.80
N TYR A 50 -5.79 -5.15 1.04
CA TYR A 50 -5.51 -4.43 2.28
C TYR A 50 -5.62 -2.90 2.19
N ILE A 51 -5.95 -2.35 1.02
CA ILE A 51 -6.35 -0.93 0.90
C ILE A 51 -7.68 -0.70 1.63
N GLN A 52 -7.72 0.34 2.46
CA GLN A 52 -8.89 0.68 3.28
C GLN A 52 -8.89 2.17 3.64
N TYR A 53 -10.00 2.67 4.18
CA TYR A 53 -10.05 3.96 4.83
C TYR A 53 -9.51 3.87 6.27
N ALA A 54 -8.95 4.96 6.76
CA ALA A 54 -8.55 5.07 8.15
C ALA A 54 -9.77 5.22 9.08
N ALA A 55 -9.59 4.88 10.35
CA ALA A 55 -10.52 5.25 11.41
C ALA A 55 -10.04 6.54 12.10
N ASP A 56 -10.98 7.41 12.47
CA ASP A 56 -10.70 8.55 13.33
C ASP A 56 -10.53 8.14 14.80
N ALA A 57 -10.21 9.11 15.67
CA ALA A 57 -10.01 8.86 17.09
C ALA A 57 -11.27 8.33 17.83
N HIS A 58 -12.45 8.45 17.24
CA HIS A 58 -13.71 7.99 17.80
C HIS A 58 -14.17 6.65 17.17
N GLY A 59 -13.37 6.07 16.27
CA GLY A 59 -13.67 4.81 15.60
C GLY A 59 -14.61 4.93 14.40
N TYR A 60 -14.86 6.15 13.91
CA TYR A 60 -15.60 6.35 12.65
C TYR A 60 -14.66 6.26 11.46
N ILE A 61 -15.16 5.74 10.34
CA ILE A 61 -14.42 5.71 9.08
C ILE A 61 -14.20 7.15 8.59
N ASP A 62 -12.96 7.52 8.33
CA ASP A 62 -12.60 8.78 7.68
C ASP A 62 -12.41 8.55 6.17
N LEU A 63 -13.46 8.87 5.39
CA LEU A 63 -13.46 8.72 3.93
C LEU A 63 -12.42 9.62 3.22
N THR A 64 -11.77 10.53 3.93
CA THR A 64 -10.72 11.40 3.39
C THR A 64 -9.32 10.84 3.57
N LYS A 65 -9.16 9.72 4.30
CA LYS A 65 -7.85 9.13 4.57
C LYS A 65 -7.78 7.68 4.12
N ILE A 66 -6.87 7.37 3.21
CA ILE A 66 -6.63 6.01 2.70
C ILE A 66 -5.37 5.44 3.31
N LEU A 67 -5.45 4.21 3.80
CA LEU A 67 -4.32 3.39 4.21
C LEU A 67 -4.08 2.30 3.16
N VAL A 68 -2.84 2.19 2.68
CA VAL A 68 -2.50 1.20 1.65
C VAL A 68 -1.07 0.67 1.80
N PRO A 69 -0.89 -0.65 1.89
CA PRO A 69 0.41 -1.28 1.70
C PRO A 69 0.77 -1.28 0.22
N THR A 70 2.02 -0.99 -0.09
CA THR A 70 2.57 -1.01 -1.45
C THR A 70 3.76 -1.93 -1.54
N LEU A 71 4.07 -2.37 -2.76
CA LEU A 71 5.20 -3.21 -3.05
C LEU A 71 5.97 -2.64 -4.24
N ARG A 72 7.27 -2.48 -4.07
CA ARG A 72 8.22 -2.19 -5.14
C ARG A 72 9.12 -3.41 -5.33
N VAL A 73 9.22 -3.87 -6.57
CA VAL A 73 10.14 -4.95 -6.96
C VAL A 73 11.34 -4.33 -7.66
N TYR A 74 12.56 -4.73 -7.30
CA TYR A 74 13.79 -4.12 -7.79
C TYR A 74 14.45 -4.94 -8.88
N ASP A 75 15.09 -4.25 -9.84
CA ASP A 75 16.09 -4.86 -10.70
C ASP A 75 17.46 -4.93 -10.01
N ASN A 76 18.40 -5.65 -10.62
CA ASN A 76 19.75 -5.83 -10.07
C ASN A 76 20.48 -4.50 -9.85
N ILE A 77 20.22 -3.49 -10.68
CA ILE A 77 20.89 -2.20 -10.57
C ILE A 77 20.32 -1.39 -9.39
N GLN A 78 19.02 -1.44 -9.18
CA GLN A 78 18.39 -0.85 -8.01
C GLN A 78 18.84 -1.53 -6.72
N ILE A 79 18.97 -2.85 -6.72
CA ILE A 79 19.52 -3.61 -5.58
C ILE A 79 20.95 -3.11 -5.26
N GLN A 80 21.82 -3.05 -6.27
CA GLN A 80 23.19 -2.54 -6.10
C GLN A 80 23.23 -1.11 -5.58
N ASP A 81 22.35 -0.23 -6.05
CA ASP A 81 22.23 1.15 -5.60
C ASP A 81 21.85 1.24 -4.11
N VAL A 82 20.83 0.48 -3.67
CA VAL A 82 20.41 0.43 -2.26
C VAL A 82 21.56 -0.07 -1.37
N VAL A 83 22.20 -1.18 -1.74
CA VAL A 83 23.32 -1.77 -0.98
C VAL A 83 24.50 -0.81 -0.91
N SER A 84 24.82 -0.14 -2.02
CA SER A 84 25.91 0.84 -2.09
C SER A 84 25.63 2.06 -1.21
N LYS A 85 24.40 2.57 -1.22
CA LYS A 85 23.97 3.67 -0.34
C LYS A 85 24.04 3.30 1.13
N ARG A 86 23.62 2.09 1.53
CA ARG A 86 23.79 1.62 2.92
C ARG A 86 25.25 1.53 3.32
N ARG A 87 26.08 0.93 2.46
CA ARG A 87 27.53 0.80 2.71
C ARG A 87 28.18 2.17 2.89
N TRP A 88 27.85 3.12 2.02
CA TRP A 88 28.35 4.50 2.12
C TRP A 88 27.94 5.19 3.43
N ARG A 89 26.74 4.88 3.93
CA ARG A 89 26.23 5.38 5.22
C ARG A 89 26.71 4.58 6.43
N MET A 90 27.59 3.59 6.24
CA MET A 90 28.06 2.69 7.30
C MET A 90 26.92 1.95 8.03
N LEU A 91 25.82 1.64 7.32
CA LEU A 91 24.68 0.90 7.87
C LEU A 91 24.90 -0.63 7.77
N PRO A 92 24.30 -1.45 8.66
CA PRO A 92 24.41 -2.90 8.61
C PRO A 92 23.95 -3.48 7.25
N LEU A 93 24.63 -4.50 6.75
CA LEU A 93 24.32 -5.16 5.47
C LEU A 93 23.76 -6.58 5.65
N GLU A 94 23.45 -6.99 6.88
CA GLU A 94 22.82 -8.28 7.16
C GLU A 94 21.48 -8.39 6.41
N GLY A 95 21.25 -9.53 5.75
CA GLY A 95 20.06 -9.77 4.91
C GLY A 95 20.11 -9.14 3.51
N TYR A 96 20.87 -8.06 3.29
CA TYR A 96 20.88 -7.33 2.00
C TYR A 96 21.53 -8.08 0.82
N GLY A 97 22.15 -9.24 1.06
CA GLY A 97 22.58 -10.14 0.00
C GLY A 97 21.41 -10.77 -0.77
N ASP A 98 20.21 -10.76 -0.18
CA ASP A 98 18.97 -11.30 -0.76
C ASP A 98 17.89 -10.22 -0.99
N LEU A 99 18.28 -8.94 -0.98
CA LEU A 99 17.37 -7.82 -1.22
C LEU A 99 16.65 -7.98 -2.57
N SER A 100 15.32 -7.92 -2.56
CA SER A 100 14.49 -8.11 -3.75
C SER A 100 13.52 -6.95 -4.01
N GLY A 101 13.26 -6.11 -3.01
CA GLY A 101 12.30 -5.02 -3.14
C GLY A 101 12.09 -4.27 -1.85
N ALA A 102 11.00 -3.51 -1.80
CA ALA A 102 10.57 -2.82 -0.61
C ALA A 102 9.04 -2.76 -0.49
N ALA A 103 8.53 -2.73 0.74
CA ALA A 103 7.15 -2.35 1.02
C ALA A 103 7.08 -0.96 1.64
N GLU A 104 6.12 -0.14 1.20
CA GLU A 104 5.81 1.13 1.85
C GLU A 104 4.35 1.16 2.29
N TYR A 105 4.12 1.64 3.51
CA TYR A 105 2.79 1.76 4.09
C TYR A 105 2.35 3.22 4.01
N LEU A 106 1.45 3.52 3.08
CA LEU A 106 1.04 4.88 2.80
C LEU A 106 -0.20 5.26 3.60
N LEU A 107 -0.20 6.48 4.13
CA LEU A 107 -1.38 7.23 4.53
C LEU A 107 -1.57 8.38 3.53
N ILE A 108 -2.63 8.31 2.74
CA ILE A 108 -3.00 9.36 1.78
C ILE A 108 -4.13 10.19 2.40
N ASP A 109 -3.88 11.48 2.63
CA ASP A 109 -4.90 12.43 3.06
C ASP A 109 -5.41 13.20 1.84
N LEU A 110 -6.62 12.84 1.41
CA LEU A 110 -7.29 13.41 0.23
C LEU A 110 -7.67 14.88 0.45
N ARG A 111 -7.93 15.28 1.70
CA ARG A 111 -8.33 16.64 2.04
C ARG A 111 -7.11 17.56 2.05
N ALA A 112 -6.01 17.12 2.66
CA ALA A 112 -4.76 17.85 2.71
C ALA A 112 -3.97 17.78 1.39
N GLY A 113 -4.25 16.77 0.55
CA GLY A 113 -3.50 16.51 -0.67
C GLY A 113 -2.07 16.03 -0.39
N THR A 114 -1.90 15.20 0.65
CA THR A 114 -0.59 14.71 1.09
C THR A 114 -0.53 13.18 1.13
N VAL A 115 0.68 12.65 0.98
CA VAL A 115 0.98 11.22 1.13
C VAL A 115 2.11 11.07 2.12
N ARG A 116 1.87 10.32 3.20
CA ARG A 116 2.88 10.00 4.20
C ARG A 116 3.24 8.52 4.12
N VAL A 117 4.51 8.23 3.94
CA VAL A 117 5.09 6.90 4.12
C VAL A 117 5.26 6.67 5.61
N THR A 118 4.30 5.97 6.20
CA THR A 118 4.27 5.68 7.65
C THR A 118 5.35 4.67 8.03
N ALA A 119 5.66 3.73 7.15
CA ALA A 119 6.82 2.86 7.27
C ALA A 119 7.35 2.46 5.89
N HIS A 120 8.66 2.23 5.84
CA HIS A 120 9.38 1.67 4.71
C HIS A 120 10.09 0.39 5.18
N GLU A 121 9.92 -0.70 4.44
CA GLU A 121 10.55 -1.99 4.73
C GLU A 121 11.34 -2.46 3.51
N ASP A 122 12.62 -2.75 3.70
CA ASP A 122 13.40 -3.49 2.70
C ASP A 122 13.09 -4.98 2.83
N LEU A 123 12.89 -5.65 1.69
CA LEU A 123 12.40 -7.02 1.64
C LEU A 123 13.40 -8.00 1.00
N ASP A 124 13.50 -9.19 1.56
CA ASP A 124 14.25 -10.31 0.96
C ASP A 124 13.46 -11.02 -0.16
N SER A 125 14.05 -12.04 -0.77
CA SER A 125 13.42 -12.79 -1.87
C SER A 125 12.20 -13.62 -1.46
N ALA A 126 11.99 -13.82 -0.16
CA ALA A 126 10.81 -14.46 0.41
C ALA A 126 9.77 -13.44 0.91
N TRP A 127 9.93 -12.16 0.56
CA TRP A 127 9.12 -11.04 1.05
C TRP A 127 9.16 -10.85 2.57
N GLY A 128 10.22 -11.34 3.22
CA GLY A 128 10.53 -11.10 4.62
C GLY A 128 11.16 -9.73 4.84
N THR A 129 10.85 -9.10 5.97
CA THR A 129 11.40 -7.79 6.33
C THR A 129 12.88 -7.91 6.73
N ILE A 130 13.78 -7.30 5.96
CA ILE A 130 15.20 -7.15 6.29
C ILE A 130 15.40 -5.99 7.26
N SER A 131 14.76 -4.85 6.98
CA SER A 131 14.82 -3.68 7.84
C SER A 131 13.53 -2.87 7.74
N ARG A 132 13.28 -2.06 8.76
CA ARG A 132 12.09 -1.20 8.84
C ARG A 132 12.46 0.19 9.34
N GLU A 133 11.99 1.20 8.63
CA GLU A 133 12.11 2.62 8.98
C GLU A 133 10.71 3.22 9.13
N GLU A 134 10.43 3.81 10.30
CA GLU A 134 9.15 4.47 10.61
C GLU A 134 9.18 5.95 10.20
N ASN A 135 8.03 6.48 9.78
CA ASN A 135 7.85 7.87 9.32
C ASN A 135 8.88 8.30 8.27
N ALA A 136 9.12 7.43 7.29
CA ALA A 136 10.22 7.57 6.35
C ALA A 136 10.13 8.83 5.47
N LYS A 137 8.92 9.26 5.07
CA LYS A 137 8.76 10.38 4.13
C LYS A 137 7.35 10.97 4.09
N GLU A 138 7.24 12.24 3.70
CA GLU A 138 5.98 12.89 3.34
C GLU A 138 6.10 13.60 1.97
N PHE A 139 5.00 13.63 1.23
CA PHE A 139 4.87 14.25 -0.08
C PHE A 139 3.62 15.14 -0.13
N THR A 140 3.74 16.31 -0.75
CA THR A 140 2.61 17.15 -1.13
C THR A 140 2.26 16.88 -2.59
N LEU A 141 1.05 16.39 -2.88
CA LEU A 141 0.66 15.98 -4.24
C LEU A 141 0.71 17.13 -5.24
N ALA A 142 0.35 18.34 -4.80
CA ALA A 142 0.38 19.54 -5.63
C ALA A 142 1.80 20.00 -6.02
N SER A 143 2.83 19.65 -5.23
CA SER A 143 4.21 20.01 -5.55
C SER A 143 4.88 19.03 -6.51
N LEU A 144 4.28 17.87 -6.77
CA LEU A 144 4.78 16.90 -7.73
C LEU A 144 4.32 17.24 -9.14
N SER A 145 5.22 17.06 -10.12
CA SER A 145 4.91 17.18 -11.54
C SER A 145 4.01 16.03 -12.00
N ASP A 146 3.18 16.27 -13.03
CA ASP A 146 2.38 15.20 -13.65
C ASP A 146 3.22 14.12 -14.33
N LYS A 147 4.51 14.40 -14.58
CA LYS A 147 5.47 13.43 -15.09
C LYS A 147 6.13 12.60 -13.99
N ASP A 148 6.00 13.00 -12.72
CA ASP A 148 6.61 12.27 -11.60
C ASP A 148 6.01 10.88 -11.45
N VAL A 149 6.90 9.90 -11.37
CA VAL A 149 6.57 8.48 -11.22
C VAL A 149 5.74 8.25 -9.95
N GLU A 150 6.15 8.84 -8.82
CA GLU A 150 5.42 8.74 -7.56
C GLU A 150 4.02 9.38 -7.64
N LYS A 151 3.88 10.54 -8.29
CA LYS A 151 2.57 11.19 -8.45
C LYS A 151 1.61 10.30 -9.23
N LYS A 152 2.07 9.69 -10.33
CA LYS A 152 1.26 8.75 -11.12
C LYS A 152 0.84 7.54 -10.28
N PHE A 153 1.75 7.01 -9.47
CA PHE A 153 1.47 5.89 -8.59
C PHE A 153 0.42 6.23 -7.53
N PHE A 154 0.57 7.37 -6.83
CA PHE A 154 -0.43 7.83 -5.86
C PHE A 154 -1.79 8.11 -6.50
N ASN A 155 -1.80 8.74 -7.68
CA ASN A 155 -3.04 9.01 -8.42
C ASN A 155 -3.76 7.72 -8.84
N ALA A 156 -3.03 6.66 -9.19
CA ALA A 156 -3.62 5.36 -9.50
C ALA A 156 -4.31 4.74 -8.29
N ILE A 157 -3.67 4.80 -7.11
CA ILE A 157 -4.25 4.34 -5.84
C ILE A 157 -5.52 5.15 -5.51
N ILE A 158 -5.47 6.49 -5.61
CA ILE A 158 -6.62 7.36 -5.34
C ILE A 158 -7.77 7.05 -6.30
N SER A 159 -7.46 6.84 -7.59
CA SER A 159 -8.46 6.48 -8.60
C SER A 159 -9.09 5.12 -8.34
N TYR A 160 -8.27 4.12 -7.96
CA TYR A 160 -8.75 2.80 -7.56
C TYR A 160 -9.70 2.90 -6.37
N ALA A 161 -9.30 3.63 -5.32
CA ALA A 161 -10.10 3.81 -4.10
C ALA A 161 -11.44 4.50 -4.40
N ALA A 162 -11.44 5.51 -5.27
CA ALA A 162 -12.67 6.18 -5.70
C ALA A 162 -13.62 5.23 -6.47
N ALA A 163 -13.08 4.37 -7.33
CA ALA A 163 -13.85 3.40 -8.09
C ALA A 163 -14.39 2.23 -7.25
N HIS A 164 -13.75 1.94 -6.11
CA HIS A 164 -14.05 0.78 -5.25
C HIS A 164 -14.54 1.22 -3.85
N GLN A 165 -15.13 2.42 -3.75
CA GLN A 165 -15.45 3.04 -2.46
C GLN A 165 -16.30 2.16 -1.54
N GLU A 166 -17.33 1.48 -2.05
CA GLU A 166 -18.19 0.59 -1.25
C GLU A 166 -17.42 -0.61 -0.68
N GLU A 167 -16.58 -1.24 -1.50
CA GLU A 167 -15.72 -2.36 -1.10
C GLU A 167 -14.73 -1.93 -0.02
N LEU A 168 -14.10 -0.75 -0.20
CA LEU A 168 -13.18 -0.19 0.77
C LEU A 168 -13.88 0.13 2.10
N ILE A 169 -15.08 0.71 2.09
CA ILE A 169 -15.87 0.95 3.31
C ILE A 169 -16.13 -0.35 4.05
N HIS A 170 -16.51 -1.43 3.35
CA HIS A 170 -16.77 -2.73 3.97
C HIS A 170 -15.50 -3.34 4.60
N ARG A 171 -14.33 -3.13 3.99
CA ARG A 171 -13.04 -3.61 4.53
C ARG A 171 -12.49 -2.75 5.66
N SER A 172 -12.89 -1.48 5.69
CA SER A 172 -12.36 -0.51 6.64
C SER A 172 -12.77 -0.87 8.05
N LYS A 173 -11.83 -0.69 8.97
CA LYS A 173 -12.11 -0.80 10.40
C LYS A 173 -12.82 0.48 10.84
N GLY A 174 -14.00 0.36 11.42
CA GLY A 174 -14.74 1.50 11.98
C GLY A 174 -16.19 1.54 11.57
N ILE A 175 -16.89 2.54 12.08
CA ILE A 175 -18.31 2.76 11.81
C ILE A 175 -18.44 3.86 10.76
N LEU A 176 -19.15 3.60 9.66
CA LEU A 176 -19.52 4.68 8.74
C LEU A 176 -20.48 5.63 9.47
N SER A 177 -20.27 6.95 9.41
CA SER A 177 -21.16 7.91 10.07
C SER A 177 -22.50 8.05 9.34
N ASP A 178 -23.55 8.51 10.02
CA ASP A 178 -24.85 8.80 9.37
C ASP A 178 -24.75 9.93 8.34
N ALA A 179 -23.89 10.92 8.63
CA ALA A 179 -23.64 12.02 7.71
C ALA A 179 -23.00 11.51 6.41
N ASP A 180 -21.97 10.67 6.52
CA ASP A 180 -21.29 10.07 5.36
C ASP A 180 -22.22 9.13 4.60
N ARG A 181 -23.02 8.30 5.29
CA ARG A 181 -24.07 7.48 4.67
C ARG A 181 -25.00 8.31 3.79
N LYS A 182 -25.46 9.45 4.30
CA LYS A 182 -26.35 10.34 3.57
C LYS A 182 -25.68 10.93 2.33
N ILE A 183 -24.43 11.41 2.46
CA ILE A 183 -23.66 11.97 1.36
C ILE A 183 -23.45 10.92 0.26
N LEU A 184 -23.07 9.71 0.62
CA LEU A 184 -22.86 8.60 -0.33
C LEU A 184 -24.16 8.24 -1.06
N ALA A 185 -25.28 8.15 -0.35
CA ALA A 185 -26.57 7.88 -0.97
C ALA A 185 -26.99 8.98 -1.96
N GLU A 186 -26.73 10.25 -1.64
CA GLU A 186 -26.99 11.37 -2.54
C GLU A 186 -26.08 11.33 -3.78
N GLN A 187 -24.80 10.97 -3.63
CA GLN A 187 -23.86 10.81 -4.73
C GLN A 187 -24.27 9.67 -5.67
N GLN A 188 -24.61 8.50 -5.13
CA GLN A 188 -25.12 7.36 -5.90
C GLN A 188 -26.42 7.72 -6.65
N ALA A 189 -27.34 8.44 -6.00
CA ALA A 189 -28.58 8.88 -6.65
C ALA A 189 -28.33 9.88 -7.79
N LYS A 190 -27.33 10.77 -7.66
CA LYS A 190 -26.92 11.69 -8.74
C LYS A 190 -26.28 10.92 -9.90
N ALA A 191 -25.32 10.04 -9.62
CA ALA A 191 -24.66 9.22 -10.64
C ALA A 191 -25.68 8.36 -11.43
N ALA A 192 -26.64 7.75 -10.75
CA ALA A 192 -27.70 6.97 -11.39
C ALA A 192 -28.62 7.81 -12.29
N LYS A 193 -28.87 9.08 -11.94
CA LYS A 193 -29.64 10.02 -12.78
C LYS A 193 -28.86 10.46 -14.01
N GLU A 194 -27.56 10.68 -13.88
CA GLU A 194 -26.68 11.07 -14.98
C GLU A 194 -26.53 9.92 -15.99
N GLN A 195 -26.30 8.69 -15.54
CA GLN A 195 -26.24 7.50 -16.40
C GLN A 195 -27.54 7.29 -17.19
N LYS A 196 -28.72 7.55 -16.57
CA LYS A 196 -30.01 7.47 -17.26
C LYS A 196 -30.22 8.57 -18.31
N LYS A 197 -29.56 9.72 -18.18
CA LYS A 197 -29.62 10.81 -19.16
C LYS A 197 -28.73 10.51 -20.37
N THR A 198 -27.49 10.08 -20.14
CA THR A 198 -26.58 9.65 -21.22
C THR A 198 -27.11 8.44 -21.99
N ALA A 199 -27.72 7.47 -21.32
CA ALA A 199 -28.37 6.33 -21.99
C ALA A 199 -29.60 6.71 -22.84
N LYS A 200 -30.21 7.89 -22.61
CA LYS A 200 -31.36 8.38 -23.38
C LYS A 200 -30.97 9.29 -24.56
N HIS A 201 -29.73 9.77 -24.62
CA HIS A 201 -29.19 10.60 -25.71
C HIS A 201 -27.82 10.06 -26.14
N PRO A 202 -27.77 8.94 -26.90
CA PRO A 202 -26.54 8.47 -27.56
C PRO A 202 -26.11 9.38 -28.71
#